data_AF-A0A556CVT3-F1
#
_entry.id   AF-A0A556CVT3-F1
#
_cell.length_a   1.000
_cell.length_b   1.000
_cell.length_c   1.000
_cell.angle_alpha   90.00
_cell.angle_beta   90.00
_cell.angle_gamma   90.00
#
_symmetry.space_group_name_H-M   'P 1'
#
loop_
_entity.id
_entity.type
_entity.pdbx_description
1 polymer ?
#
loop_
_entity_poly.entity_id
_entity_poly.type
_entity_poly.pdbx_seq_one_letter_code
_entity_poly.pdbx_strand_id
1 'polypeptide(L)' 'MEEREQLEQLKKNILSLSMSMIDAPLRGLSESQIWTVNKTIENILGKTDITIGKLMDEAKEKGWFKPNNK' A
#
# COMPACT_ATOMS: atom_id res chain seq x y z
N MET A 1 6.13 19.84 -4.66
CA MET A 1 5.87 18.44 -4.99
C MET A 1 4.79 18.45 -6.04
N GLU A 2 5.07 17.91 -7.21
CA GLU A 2 4.09 17.89 -8.30
C GLU A 2 2.97 16.88 -7.98
N GLU A 3 1.76 17.10 -8.48
CA GLU A 3 0.59 16.25 -8.24
C GLU A 3 0.86 14.77 -8.59
N ARG A 4 1.70 14.54 -9.60
CA ARG A 4 2.16 13.20 -10.00
C ARG A 4 3.04 12.52 -8.95
N GLU A 5 3.94 13.26 -8.32
CA GLU A 5 4.79 12.74 -7.25
C GLU A 5 3.97 12.39 -6.00
N GLN A 6 2.96 13.21 -5.68
CA GLN A 6 2.04 12.95 -4.57
C GLN A 6 1.22 11.68 -4.81
N LEU A 7 0.69 11.51 -6.02
CA LEU A 7 -0.02 10.29 -6.40
C LEU A 7 0.90 9.06 -6.31
N GLU A 8 2.14 9.17 -6.81
CA GLU A 8 3.10 8.06 -6.71
C GLU A 8 3.42 7.71 -5.25
N GLN A 9 3.58 8.71 -4.37
CA GLN A 9 3.79 8.42 -2.95
C GLN A 9 2.57 7.82 -2.27
N LEU A 10 1.37 8.25 -2.62
CA LEU A 10 0.16 7.63 -2.12
C LEU A 10 0.10 6.14 -2.49
N LYS A 11 0.42 5.80 -3.75
CA LYS A 11 0.51 4.40 -4.22
C LYS A 11 1.52 3.58 -3.42
N LYS A 12 2.73 4.12 -3.20
CA LYS A 12 3.79 3.47 -2.40
C LYS A 12 3.36 3.24 -0.96
N ASN A 13 2.73 4.24 -0.34
CA ASN A 13 2.26 4.16 1.04
C ASN A 13 1.15 3.11 1.20
N ILE A 14 0.19 3.05 0.27
CA ILE A 14 -0.89 2.06 0.28
C ILE A 14 -0.32 0.64 0.15
N LEU A 15 0.62 0.43 -0.78
CA LEU A 15 1.25 -0.87 -0.96
C LEU A 15 2.07 -1.29 0.26
N SER A 16 2.88 -0.38 0.81
CA SER A 16 3.67 -0.62 2.02
C SER A 16 2.79 -0.97 3.23
N LEU A 17 1.69 -0.24 3.41
CA LEU A 17 0.71 -0.54 4.45
C LEU A 17 0.09 -1.92 4.24
N SER A 18 -0.35 -2.23 3.02
CA SER A 18 -0.96 -3.53 2.69
C SER A 18 0.00 -4.70 2.99
N MET A 19 1.29 -4.55 2.68
CA MET A 19 2.31 -5.55 3.02
C MET A 19 2.52 -5.68 4.54
N SER A 20 2.54 -4.56 5.26
CA SER A 20 2.68 -4.53 6.73
C SER A 20 1.45 -5.08 7.46
N MET A 21 0.30 -5.18 6.78
CA MET A 21 -0.90 -5.79 7.35
C MET A 21 -0.84 -7.33 7.35
N ILE A 22 0.11 -7.95 6.64
CA ILE A 22 0.27 -9.42 6.59
C ILE A 22 0.69 -9.96 7.97
N ASP A 23 1.59 -9.26 8.66
CA ASP A 23 2.09 -9.63 9.99
C ASP A 23 1.41 -8.84 11.13
N ALA A 24 0.43 -7.99 10.82
CA ALA A 24 -0.34 -7.22 11.82
C ALA A 24 -0.90 -8.05 12.99
N PRO A 25 -1.48 -9.26 12.78
CA PRO A 25 -1.94 -10.10 13.89
C PRO A 25 -0.81 -10.45 14.86
N LEU A 26 0.41 -10.69 14.35
CA LEU A 26 1.59 -11.02 15.16
C LEU A 26 2.11 -9.82 15.95
N ARG A 27 1.69 -8.60 15.60
CA ARG A 27 2.03 -7.34 16.27
C ARG A 27 0.95 -6.86 17.25
N GLY A 28 -0.05 -7.70 17.53
CA GLY A 28 -1.09 -7.42 18.52
C GLY A 28 -2.25 -6.56 18.02
N LEU A 29 -2.42 -6.41 16.70
CA LEU A 29 -3.61 -5.78 16.14
C LEU A 29 -4.80 -6.74 16.21
N SER A 30 -5.95 -6.22 16.67
CA SER A 30 -7.21 -6.97 16.66
C SER A 30 -7.77 -7.13 15.26
N GLU A 31 -8.64 -8.12 15.07
CA GLU A 31 -9.36 -8.32 13.80
C GLU A 31 -10.17 -7.08 13.40
N SER A 32 -10.78 -6.38 14.37
CA SER A 32 -11.55 -5.15 14.11
C SER A 32 -10.67 -4.00 13.60
N GLN A 33 -9.44 -3.87 14.12
CA GLN A 33 -8.48 -2.88 13.64
C GLN A 33 -8.00 -3.23 12.23
N ILE A 34 -7.69 -4.51 11.97
CA ILE A 34 -7.29 -5.01 10.65
C ILE A 34 -8.40 -4.76 9.62
N TRP A 35 -9.64 -5.09 9.97
CA TRP A 35 -10.81 -4.85 9.12
C TRP A 35 -10.99 -3.36 8.79
N THR A 36 -10.83 -2.48 9.80
CA THR A 36 -10.97 -1.03 9.62
C THR A 36 -9.93 -0.48 8.64
N VAL A 37 -8.68 -0.93 8.75
CA VAL A 37 -7.61 -0.54 7.82
C VAL A 37 -7.92 -1.03 6.41
N ASN A 38 -8.30 -2.29 6.26
CA ASN A 38 -8.64 -2.86 4.96
C ASN A 38 -9.81 -2.13 4.30
N LYS A 39 -10.88 -1.81 5.05
CA LYS A 39 -12.00 -1.01 4.54
C LYS A 39 -11.61 0.41 4.15
N THR A 40 -10.68 1.01 4.89
CA THR A 40 -10.17 2.34 4.55
C THR A 40 -9.40 2.30 3.23
N ILE A 41 -8.55 1.29 3.03
CA ILE A 41 -7.82 1.09 1.76
C ILE A 41 -8.82 0.84 0.62
N GLU A 42 -9.81 -0.03 0.82
CA GLU A 42 -10.88 -0.28 -0.15
C GLU A 42 -11.65 0.99 -0.51
N ASN A 43 -11.93 1.89 0.44
CA ASN A 43 -12.63 3.13 0.16
C ASN A 43 -11.78 4.15 -0.62
N ILE A 44 -10.47 4.21 -0.32
CA ILE A 44 -9.52 5.06 -1.04
C ILE A 44 -9.38 4.56 -2.48
N LEU A 45 -9.25 3.25 -2.68
CA LEU A 45 -9.04 2.63 -3.99
C LEU A 45 -10.32 2.38 -4.77
N GLY A 46 -11.47 2.21 -4.11
CA GLY A 46 -12.73 1.72 -4.69
C GLY A 46 -13.39 2.67 -5.69
N LYS A 47 -12.89 3.91 -5.81
CA LYS A 47 -13.27 4.86 -6.86
C LYS A 47 -12.27 4.92 -8.01
N THR A 48 -11.25 4.07 -7.99
CA THR A 48 -10.16 4.00 -8.94
C THR A 48 -10.08 2.60 -9.54
N ASP A 49 -9.35 2.46 -10.64
CA ASP A 49 -9.02 1.16 -11.21
C ASP A 49 -7.80 0.50 -10.54
N ILE A 50 -7.25 1.13 -9.49
CA ILE A 50 -6.03 0.69 -8.81
C ILE A 50 -6.37 -0.48 -7.88
N THR A 51 -5.65 -1.59 -8.05
CA THR A 51 -5.70 -2.75 -7.15
C THR A 51 -4.34 -2.96 -6.51
N ILE A 52 -4.29 -3.67 -5.38
CA ILE A 52 -3.01 -4.05 -4.75
C ILE A 52 -2.13 -4.84 -5.74
N GLY A 53 -2.73 -5.71 -6.57
CA GLY A 53 -2.00 -6.43 -7.62
C GLY A 53 -1.33 -5.49 -8.64
N LYS A 54 -2.06 -4.50 -9.17
CA LYS A 54 -1.50 -3.49 -10.06
C LYS A 54 -0.36 -2.70 -9.39
N LEU A 55 -0.50 -2.38 -8.11
CA LEU A 55 0.54 -1.69 -7.36
C LEU A 55 1.80 -2.58 -7.20
N MET A 56 1.64 -3.89 -6.99
CA MET A 56 2.77 -4.82 -6.93
C MET A 56 3.53 -4.90 -8.26
N ASP A 57 2.80 -4.97 -9.38
CA ASP A 57 3.40 -4.97 -10.71
C ASP A 57 4.14 -3.66 -10.98
N GLU A 58 3.51 -2.52 -10.71
CA GLU A 58 4.10 -1.18 -10.86
C GLU A 58 5.35 -1.01 -9.95
N ALA A 59 5.31 -1.53 -8.71
CA ALA A 59 6.44 -1.48 -7.78
C ALA A 59 7.64 -2.29 -8.28
N LYS A 60 7.39 -3.43 -8.93
CA LYS A 60 8.44 -4.27 -9.52
C LYS A 60 9.07 -3.61 -10.74
N GLU A 61 8.24 -3.06 -11.64
CA GLU A 61 8.69 -2.35 -12.84
C GLU A 61 9.53 -1.11 -12.49
N LYS A 62 9.04 -0.31 -11.54
CA LYS A 62 9.70 0.94 -11.13
C LYS A 62 10.77 0.77 -10.05
N GLY A 63 10.87 -0.41 -9.46
CA GLY A 63 11.86 -0.71 -8.42
C GLY A 63 11.67 0.06 -7.11
N TRP A 64 10.43 0.33 -6.70
CA TRP A 64 10.09 1.22 -5.58
C TRP A 64 10.73 0.87 -4.22
N PHE A 65 10.95 -0.42 -3.96
CA PHE A 65 11.47 -0.91 -2.67
C PHE A 65 12.78 -1.68 -2.83
N LYS A 66 13.52 -1.45 -3.92
CA LYS A 66 14.85 -2.05 -4.05
C LYS A 66 15.74 -1.53 -2.92
N PRO A 67 16.46 -2.40 -2.20
CA PRO A 67 17.41 -1.95 -1.19
C PRO A 67 18.42 -1.02 -1.87
N ASN A 68 18.63 0.16 -1.28
CA ASN A 68 19.73 1.02 -1.68
C ASN A 68 21.02 0.27 -1.31
N ASN A 69 21.79 -0.18 -2.30
CA ASN A 69 23.15 -0.70 -2.11
C ASN A 69 24.12 0.45 -1.78
N LYS A 70 23.85 1.20 -0.70
CA LYS A 70 24.76 2.23 -0.17
C LYS A 70 25.51 1.69 1.04
#